data_AF-A0A2J7QI71-F1
#
_entry.id   AF-A0A2J7QI71-F1
#
_cell.length_a   1.000
_cell.length_b   1.000
_cell.length_c   1.000
_cell.angle_alpha   90.00
_cell.angle_beta   90.00
_cell.angle_gamma   90.00
#
_symmetry.space_group_name_H-M   'P 1'
#
loop_
_entity.id
_entity.type
_entity.pdbx_description
1 polymer ?
#
loop_
_entity_poly.entity_id
_entity_poly.type
_entity_poly.pdbx_seq_one_letter_code
_entity_poly.pdbx_strand_id
1 'polypeptide(L)'
;MGMSTITATRIYKNQQKGGLGEENELSFEKFPFVGLAKTYEVDYQVPDSAGTATAMLAGVKVNFNVAGLDDRAKYKVCDRSINEKAKVENIITWAQMAEKDTGFVTTTRITHATLAAVYAHTNNRYWECDSKVPEEYKDCVKDVARQLVEDEPGRNLKVILGGGMNQLGVPVKQGDYVFCTRDDKQNLVEKWKKGRKNYLFVNTTQDLMDADLTKVKNSTQLNIM
;
A
#
# COMPACT_ATOMS: atom_id res chain seq x y z
N MET A 1 0.45 -13.55 7.44
CA MET A 1 -0.32 -14.37 8.40
C MET A 1 0.11 -15.83 8.23
N GLY A 2 0.92 -16.36 9.14
CA GLY A 2 1.45 -17.73 9.04
C GLY A 2 0.44 -18.80 9.46
N MET A 3 0.78 -20.08 9.25
CA MET A 3 -0.10 -21.22 9.58
C MET A 3 -0.52 -21.24 11.06
N SER A 4 0.40 -20.92 11.97
CA SER A 4 0.09 -20.85 13.41
C SER A 4 -0.95 -19.77 13.71
N THR A 5 -0.86 -18.60 13.10
CA THR A 5 -1.85 -17.51 13.23
C THR A 5 -3.20 -17.93 12.69
N ILE A 6 -3.23 -18.66 11.56
CA ILE A 6 -4.47 -19.19 10.96
C ILE A 6 -5.17 -20.12 11.95
N THR A 7 -4.47 -21.14 12.45
CA THR A 7 -5.03 -22.10 13.41
C THR A 7 -5.51 -21.42 14.70
N ALA A 8 -4.71 -20.50 15.26
CA ALA A 8 -5.11 -19.76 16.46
C ALA A 8 -6.35 -18.89 16.21
N THR A 9 -6.44 -18.22 15.05
CA THR A 9 -7.61 -17.39 14.70
C THR A 9 -8.86 -18.24 14.51
N ARG A 10 -8.72 -19.43 13.90
CA ARG A 10 -9.82 -20.39 13.73
C ARG A 10 -10.44 -20.79 15.06
N ILE A 11 -9.60 -21.20 16.01
CA ILE A 11 -10.00 -21.59 17.37
C ILE A 11 -10.65 -20.40 18.08
N TYR A 12 -9.95 -19.27 18.12
CA TYR A 12 -10.43 -18.05 18.78
C TYR A 12 -11.81 -17.61 18.25
N LYS A 13 -11.99 -17.57 16.93
CA LYS A 13 -13.25 -17.12 16.30
C LYS A 13 -14.45 -17.98 16.70
N ASN A 14 -14.25 -19.28 16.92
CA ASN A 14 -15.33 -20.17 17.32
C ASN A 14 -15.66 -20.04 18.81
N GLN A 15 -14.63 -19.93 19.65
CA GLN A 15 -14.81 -19.70 21.08
C GLN A 15 -15.53 -18.39 21.36
N GLN A 16 -15.30 -17.35 20.56
CA GLN A 16 -16.07 -16.09 20.61
C GLN A 16 -17.58 -16.28 20.32
N LYS A 17 -17.99 -17.41 19.73
CA LYS A 17 -19.39 -17.77 19.47
C LYS A 17 -19.92 -18.84 20.44
N GLY A 18 -19.15 -19.22 21.46
CA GLY A 18 -19.51 -20.26 22.42
C GLY A 18 -19.22 -21.70 21.96
N GLY A 19 -18.51 -21.90 20.84
CA GLY A 19 -18.05 -23.22 20.38
C GLY A 19 -16.76 -23.69 21.08
N LEU A 20 -16.31 -24.91 20.77
CA LEU A 20 -15.11 -25.50 21.38
C LEU A 20 -13.82 -24.87 20.80
N GLY A 21 -13.74 -24.75 19.48
CA GLY A 21 -12.61 -24.08 18.83
C GLY A 21 -12.26 -24.69 17.49
N GLU A 22 -11.69 -25.87 17.55
CA GLU A 22 -10.92 -26.55 16.51
C GLU A 22 -11.76 -26.91 15.27
N GLU A 23 -13.05 -27.13 15.45
CA GLU A 23 -14.01 -27.58 14.43
C GLU A 23 -14.49 -26.47 13.49
N ASN A 24 -14.19 -25.20 13.80
CA ASN A 24 -14.59 -24.07 12.96
C ASN A 24 -13.74 -23.98 11.69
N GLU A 25 -14.29 -23.33 10.67
CA GLU A 25 -13.57 -23.01 9.43
C GLU A 25 -13.57 -21.50 9.20
N LEU A 26 -12.40 -20.94 8.89
CA LEU A 26 -12.29 -19.57 8.39
C LEU A 26 -12.84 -19.50 6.96
N SER A 27 -13.27 -18.30 6.54
CA SER A 27 -13.94 -18.13 5.24
C SER A 27 -13.09 -18.62 4.06
N PHE A 28 -11.78 -18.43 4.11
CA PHE A 28 -10.84 -18.86 3.07
C PHE A 28 -10.44 -20.35 3.17
N GLU A 29 -10.76 -21.05 4.26
CA GLU A 29 -10.48 -22.49 4.39
C GLU A 29 -11.45 -23.34 3.57
N LYS A 30 -12.56 -22.74 3.14
CA LYS A 30 -13.53 -23.35 2.23
C LYS A 30 -13.08 -23.33 0.76
N PHE A 31 -11.94 -22.71 0.45
CA PHE A 31 -11.44 -22.67 -0.93
C PHE A 31 -10.94 -24.06 -1.34
N PRO A 32 -11.19 -24.51 -2.58
CA PRO A 32 -10.88 -25.88 -3.00
C PRO A 32 -9.37 -26.13 -3.24
N PHE A 33 -8.56 -25.07 -3.28
CA PHE A 33 -7.14 -25.15 -3.59
C PHE A 33 -6.30 -24.50 -2.51
N VAL A 34 -5.21 -25.17 -2.14
CA VAL A 34 -4.20 -24.67 -1.21
C VAL A 34 -2.81 -24.79 -1.84
N GLY A 35 -1.99 -23.77 -1.64
CA GLY A 35 -0.59 -23.75 -2.04
C GLY A 35 0.28 -23.25 -0.91
N LEU A 36 1.55 -23.69 -0.89
CA LEU A 36 2.56 -23.19 0.04
C LEU A 36 3.51 -22.24 -0.71
N ALA A 37 3.79 -21.09 -0.10
CA ALA A 37 4.68 -20.08 -0.67
C ALA A 37 6.02 -20.03 0.06
N LYS A 38 7.13 -20.07 -0.69
CA LYS A 38 8.49 -19.86 -0.15
C LYS A 38 8.81 -18.37 -0.13
N THR A 39 8.82 -17.77 1.05
CA THR A 39 8.78 -16.30 1.21
C THR A 39 10.12 -15.59 1.24
N TYR A 40 11.26 -16.29 1.19
CA TYR A 40 12.58 -15.65 1.22
C TYR A 40 12.74 -14.54 0.18
N GLU A 41 13.50 -13.50 0.50
CA GLU A 41 13.91 -12.42 -0.40
C GLU A 41 15.29 -12.73 -0.99
N VAL A 42 15.73 -11.93 -1.97
CA VAL A 42 16.99 -12.22 -2.70
C VAL A 42 18.19 -12.25 -1.76
N ASP A 43 18.19 -11.39 -0.75
CA ASP A 43 19.29 -11.18 0.19
C ASP A 43 18.96 -11.60 1.65
N TYR A 44 17.72 -12.00 1.95
CA TYR A 44 17.29 -12.41 3.30
C TYR A 44 16.41 -13.67 3.31
N GLN A 45 16.71 -14.58 4.24
CA GLN A 45 15.92 -15.80 4.44
C GLN A 45 14.57 -15.52 5.12
N VAL A 46 14.58 -14.65 6.14
CA VAL A 46 13.37 -14.14 6.80
C VAL A 46 13.04 -12.79 6.16
N PRO A 47 11.97 -12.71 5.37
CA PRO A 47 11.72 -11.55 4.53
C PRO A 47 11.04 -10.41 5.28
N ASP A 48 10.94 -9.25 4.62
CA ASP A 48 10.13 -8.14 5.06
C ASP A 48 8.77 -8.07 4.31
N SER A 49 8.01 -7.00 4.52
CA SER A 49 6.69 -6.81 3.88
C SER A 49 6.80 -6.18 2.49
N ALA A 50 7.86 -5.40 2.23
CA ALA A 50 8.08 -4.71 0.96
C ALA A 50 8.46 -5.70 -0.15
N GLY A 51 9.47 -6.55 0.12
CA GLY A 51 9.93 -7.49 -0.88
C GLY A 51 8.92 -8.61 -1.13
N THR A 52 8.27 -9.13 -0.08
CA THR A 52 7.18 -10.12 -0.25
C THR A 52 5.97 -9.56 -1.01
N ALA A 53 5.56 -8.31 -0.75
CA ALA A 53 4.47 -7.70 -1.51
C ALA A 53 4.84 -7.49 -2.98
N THR A 54 6.08 -7.07 -3.25
CA THR A 54 6.59 -6.95 -4.64
C THR A 54 6.58 -8.31 -5.33
N ALA A 55 7.05 -9.37 -4.67
CA ALA A 55 7.01 -10.72 -5.23
C ALA A 55 5.59 -11.21 -5.51
N MET A 56 4.64 -10.94 -4.62
CA MET A 56 3.24 -11.37 -4.78
C MET A 56 2.51 -10.60 -5.89
N LEU A 57 2.80 -9.31 -6.07
CA LEU A 57 2.06 -8.43 -6.99
C LEU A 57 2.72 -8.32 -8.38
N ALA A 58 4.05 -8.36 -8.43
CA ALA A 58 4.84 -8.21 -9.66
C ALA A 58 5.45 -9.53 -10.15
N GLY A 59 5.47 -10.58 -9.33
CA GLY A 59 6.10 -11.86 -9.69
C GLY A 59 7.63 -11.85 -9.64
N VAL A 60 8.26 -10.81 -9.08
CA VAL A 60 9.72 -10.64 -9.00
C VAL A 60 10.14 -10.57 -7.54
N LYS A 61 11.09 -11.43 -7.13
CA LYS A 61 11.73 -11.32 -5.80
C LYS A 61 12.75 -10.19 -5.82
N VAL A 62 12.80 -9.45 -4.73
CA VAL A 62 13.63 -8.24 -4.61
C VAL A 62 14.43 -8.26 -3.30
N ASN A 63 15.25 -7.24 -3.10
CA ASN A 63 16.03 -7.07 -1.88
C ASN A 63 15.16 -6.59 -0.70
N PHE A 64 15.56 -6.95 0.51
CA PHE A 64 14.89 -6.59 1.76
C PHE A 64 14.70 -5.07 1.89
N ASN A 65 13.52 -4.65 2.37
CA ASN A 65 13.06 -3.26 2.51
C ASN A 65 12.92 -2.45 1.20
N VAL A 66 13.13 -3.04 0.03
CA VAL A 66 12.93 -2.40 -1.28
C VAL A 66 11.53 -2.75 -1.79
N ALA A 67 10.82 -1.77 -2.36
CA ALA A 67 9.49 -1.97 -2.92
C ALA A 67 9.44 -1.51 -4.39
N GLY A 68 8.87 -2.36 -5.26
CA GLY A 68 8.65 -2.02 -6.68
C GLY A 68 9.92 -1.87 -7.52
N LEU A 69 11.11 -2.18 -6.98
CA LEU A 69 12.37 -2.20 -7.72
C LEU A 69 12.99 -3.60 -7.58
N ASP A 70 13.52 -4.15 -8.68
CA ASP A 70 14.20 -5.45 -8.64
C ASP A 70 15.54 -5.42 -7.89
N ASP A 71 16.23 -6.56 -7.87
CA ASP A 71 17.44 -6.79 -7.08
C ASP A 71 18.67 -5.94 -7.48
N ARG A 72 18.59 -5.20 -8.59
CA ARG A 72 19.58 -4.19 -8.96
C ARG A 72 19.55 -3.00 -8.00
N ALA A 73 18.36 -2.63 -7.52
CA ALA A 73 18.20 -1.54 -6.56
C ALA A 73 18.71 -1.95 -5.16
N LYS A 74 19.48 -1.06 -4.53
CA LYS A 74 20.07 -1.31 -3.21
C LYS A 74 19.30 -0.60 -2.12
N TYR A 75 19.15 -1.26 -0.97
CA TYR A 75 18.50 -0.68 0.19
C TYR A 75 19.20 0.62 0.60
N LYS A 76 18.41 1.69 0.84
CA LYS A 76 18.86 3.03 1.24
C LYS A 76 19.76 3.79 0.26
N VAL A 77 20.00 3.28 -0.95
CA VAL A 77 20.85 3.96 -1.94
C VAL A 77 20.03 4.18 -3.20
N CYS A 78 19.71 5.44 -3.49
CA CYS A 78 19.05 5.79 -4.75
C CYS A 78 20.11 6.12 -5.81
N ASP A 79 20.10 5.35 -6.89
CA ASP A 79 20.79 5.68 -8.14
C ASP A 79 19.72 5.81 -9.22
N ARG A 80 19.60 7.00 -9.80
CA ARG A 80 18.52 7.30 -10.76
C ARG A 80 18.59 6.41 -12.01
N SER A 81 19.79 6.07 -12.46
CA SER A 81 19.99 5.24 -13.66
C SER A 81 19.67 3.77 -13.41
N ILE A 82 20.00 3.27 -12.22
CA ILE A 82 19.68 1.91 -11.78
C ILE A 82 18.19 1.81 -11.50
N ASN A 83 17.63 2.74 -10.73
CA ASN A 83 16.22 2.73 -10.34
C ASN A 83 15.31 2.74 -11.55
N GLU A 84 15.58 3.57 -12.56
CA GLU A 84 14.76 3.60 -13.78
C GLU A 84 14.70 2.24 -14.47
N LYS A 85 15.85 1.55 -14.54
CA LYS A 85 15.92 0.21 -15.14
C LYS A 85 15.31 -0.86 -14.24
N ALA A 86 15.39 -0.70 -12.93
CA ALA A 86 14.98 -1.67 -11.91
C ALA A 86 13.47 -1.64 -11.61
N LYS A 87 12.70 -0.64 -12.09
CA LYS A 87 11.25 -0.60 -11.91
C LYS A 87 10.60 -1.89 -12.41
N VAL A 88 9.79 -2.50 -11.55
CA VAL A 88 8.96 -3.65 -11.93
C VAL A 88 7.50 -3.22 -12.03
N GLU A 89 6.86 -3.58 -13.13
CA GLU A 89 5.40 -3.47 -13.24
C GLU A 89 4.73 -4.55 -12.40
N ASN A 90 3.51 -4.30 -11.95
CA ASN A 90 2.74 -5.22 -11.15
C ASN A 90 1.31 -5.38 -11.69
N ILE A 91 0.55 -6.28 -11.07
CA ILE A 91 -0.84 -6.56 -11.46
C ILE A 91 -1.76 -5.34 -11.50
N ILE A 92 -1.48 -4.30 -10.72
CA ILE A 92 -2.26 -3.07 -10.68
C ILE A 92 -1.94 -2.21 -11.91
N THR A 93 -0.66 -2.07 -12.26
CA THR A 93 -0.24 -1.44 -13.53
C THR A 93 -0.87 -2.17 -14.72
N TRP A 94 -0.77 -3.50 -14.77
CA TRP A 94 -1.35 -4.30 -15.86
C TRP A 94 -2.87 -4.20 -15.92
N ALA A 95 -3.55 -4.16 -14.78
CA ALA A 95 -5.00 -3.96 -14.72
C ALA A 95 -5.40 -2.59 -15.28
N GLN A 96 -4.68 -1.52 -14.94
CA GLN A 96 -4.94 -0.18 -15.49
C GLN A 96 -4.64 -0.10 -16.99
N MET A 97 -3.57 -0.76 -17.47
CA MET A 97 -3.28 -0.88 -18.90
C MET A 97 -4.38 -1.63 -19.66
N ALA A 98 -5.07 -2.55 -18.99
CA ALA A 98 -6.25 -3.26 -19.49
C ALA A 98 -7.57 -2.53 -19.20
N GLU A 99 -7.50 -1.22 -18.89
CA GLU A 99 -8.65 -0.34 -18.63
C GLU A 99 -9.56 -0.81 -17.48
N LYS A 100 -8.99 -1.52 -16.50
CA LYS A 100 -9.73 -1.96 -15.30
C LYS A 100 -9.60 -0.94 -14.18
N ASP A 101 -10.69 -0.80 -13.44
CA ASP A 101 -10.66 -0.08 -12.17
C ASP A 101 -9.79 -0.81 -11.16
N THR A 102 -8.99 -0.05 -10.42
CA THR A 102 -8.02 -0.56 -9.45
C THR A 102 -8.13 0.22 -8.15
N GLY A 103 -7.81 -0.44 -7.04
CA GLY A 103 -7.86 0.16 -5.72
C GLY A 103 -7.34 -0.79 -4.66
N PHE A 104 -7.16 -0.28 -3.44
CA PHE A 104 -6.78 -1.09 -2.29
C PHE A 104 -7.51 -0.63 -1.03
N VAL A 105 -7.61 -1.57 -0.08
CA VAL A 105 -8.11 -1.34 1.28
C VAL A 105 -7.09 -1.94 2.25
N THR A 106 -6.70 -1.17 3.25
CA THR A 106 -5.78 -1.63 4.29
C THR A 106 -6.15 -1.05 5.64
N THR A 107 -5.77 -1.74 6.72
CA THR A 107 -5.82 -1.22 8.08
C THR A 107 -4.53 -0.51 8.49
N THR A 108 -3.49 -0.53 7.63
CA THR A 108 -2.24 0.19 7.84
C THR A 108 -2.31 1.62 7.32
N ARG A 109 -1.18 2.34 7.39
CA ARG A 109 -1.00 3.53 6.55
C ARG A 109 -1.03 3.13 5.07
N ILE A 110 -1.63 3.96 4.23
CA ILE A 110 -1.68 3.75 2.77
C ILE A 110 -0.30 3.86 2.09
N THR A 111 0.69 4.38 2.82
CA THR A 111 2.11 4.48 2.45
C THR A 111 2.97 3.34 3.00
N HIS A 112 2.38 2.43 3.78
CA HIS A 112 3.10 1.30 4.36
C HIS A 112 3.63 0.37 3.25
N ALA A 113 4.69 -0.36 3.54
CA ALA A 113 5.43 -1.22 2.60
C ALA A 113 4.60 -2.09 1.66
N THR A 114 3.57 -2.77 2.19
CA THR A 114 2.69 -3.62 1.37
C THR A 114 1.99 -2.82 0.28
N LEU A 115 1.62 -1.57 0.57
CA LEU A 115 0.97 -0.67 -0.37
C LEU A 115 2.00 0.12 -1.19
N ALA A 116 3.20 0.36 -0.67
CA ALA A 116 4.29 0.88 -1.49
C ALA A 116 4.55 -0.06 -2.69
N ALA A 117 4.52 -1.38 -2.51
CA ALA A 117 4.65 -2.35 -3.61
C ALA A 117 3.46 -2.34 -4.61
N VAL A 118 2.33 -1.70 -4.27
CA VAL A 118 1.17 -1.55 -5.16
C VAL A 118 1.39 -0.45 -6.19
N TYR A 119 2.07 0.65 -5.84
CA TYR A 119 2.13 1.83 -6.71
C TYR A 119 3.46 2.59 -6.72
N ALA A 120 4.38 2.29 -5.80
CA ALA A 120 5.61 3.04 -5.61
C ALA A 120 6.83 2.18 -5.96
N HIS A 121 7.90 2.89 -6.32
CA HIS A 121 9.23 2.37 -6.57
C HIS A 121 10.18 3.08 -5.60
N THR A 122 10.66 2.38 -4.57
CA THR A 122 11.49 2.97 -3.51
C THR A 122 12.58 2.02 -3.02
N ASN A 123 13.78 2.56 -2.83
CA ASN A 123 14.93 1.86 -2.25
C ASN A 123 14.80 1.66 -0.74
N ASN A 124 13.76 2.21 -0.10
CA ASN A 124 13.51 2.02 1.31
C ASN A 124 12.02 2.22 1.63
N ARG A 125 11.39 1.16 2.12
CA ARG A 125 9.98 1.14 2.55
C ARG A 125 9.60 2.19 3.60
N TYR A 126 10.58 2.74 4.32
CA TYR A 126 10.38 3.76 5.35
C TYR A 126 10.36 5.19 4.80
N TRP A 127 10.62 5.39 3.51
CA TRP A 127 10.52 6.68 2.81
C TRP A 127 9.05 7.06 2.55
N GLU A 128 8.21 6.95 3.59
CA GLU A 128 6.76 7.12 3.50
C GLU A 128 6.34 8.58 3.26
N CYS A 129 7.14 9.56 3.72
CA CYS A 129 6.99 10.99 3.41
C CYS A 129 8.38 11.64 3.27
N ASP A 130 8.43 12.89 2.80
CA ASP A 130 9.67 13.61 2.42
C ASP A 130 10.70 13.70 3.54
N SER A 131 10.27 13.89 4.80
CA SER A 131 11.16 13.94 5.96
C SER A 131 11.90 12.63 6.26
N LYS A 132 11.48 11.51 5.65
CA LYS A 132 12.15 10.22 5.75
C LYS A 132 13.11 9.95 4.61
N VAL A 133 13.05 10.72 3.53
CA VAL A 133 14.00 10.62 2.42
C VAL A 133 15.27 11.40 2.79
N PRO A 134 16.46 10.77 2.80
CA PRO A 134 17.71 11.48 3.03
C PRO A 134 17.88 12.63 2.03
N GLU A 135 18.44 13.74 2.49
CA GLU A 135 18.57 14.98 1.69
C GLU A 135 19.25 14.71 0.33
N GLU A 136 20.31 13.91 0.32
CA GLU A 136 21.06 13.49 -0.89
C GLU A 136 20.23 12.72 -1.93
N TYR A 137 19.07 12.16 -1.55
CA TYR A 137 18.21 11.39 -2.44
C TYR A 137 16.87 12.07 -2.75
N LYS A 138 16.58 13.26 -2.21
CA LYS A 138 15.31 13.98 -2.47
C LYS A 138 15.09 14.32 -3.95
N ASP A 139 16.17 14.55 -4.70
CA ASP A 139 16.14 14.77 -6.15
C ASP A 139 16.19 13.47 -6.98
N CYS A 140 16.47 12.34 -6.31
CA CYS A 140 16.60 11.04 -6.96
C CYS A 140 15.27 10.26 -6.93
N VAL A 141 14.55 10.29 -5.80
CA VAL A 141 13.31 9.53 -5.59
C VAL A 141 12.30 10.36 -4.81
N LYS A 142 11.04 10.27 -5.20
CA LYS A 142 9.93 10.85 -4.45
C LYS A 142 9.59 9.95 -3.26
N ASP A 143 9.18 10.55 -2.14
CA ASP A 143 8.58 9.78 -1.06
C ASP A 143 7.34 9.02 -1.52
N VAL A 144 7.02 7.91 -0.84
CA VAL A 144 5.93 6.99 -1.22
C VAL A 144 4.59 7.74 -1.30
N ALA A 145 4.30 8.67 -0.39
CA ALA A 145 3.07 9.44 -0.43
C ALA A 145 2.95 10.31 -1.70
N ARG A 146 4.04 10.93 -2.16
CA ARG A 146 4.06 11.65 -3.43
C ARG A 146 3.86 10.73 -4.62
N GLN A 147 4.47 9.54 -4.64
CA GLN A 147 4.28 8.58 -5.72
C GLN A 147 2.81 8.14 -5.83
N LEU A 148 2.10 7.97 -4.71
CA LEU A 148 0.66 7.66 -4.71
C LEU A 148 -0.17 8.73 -5.45
N VAL A 149 0.13 10.01 -5.23
CA VAL A 149 -0.70 11.11 -5.73
C VAL A 149 -0.27 11.59 -7.11
N GLU A 150 1.02 11.48 -7.43
CA GLU A 150 1.64 12.09 -8.62
C GLU A 150 1.95 11.11 -9.75
N ASP A 151 2.24 9.84 -9.43
CA ASP A 151 2.80 8.88 -10.37
C ASP A 151 1.81 7.74 -10.68
N GLU A 152 2.02 7.06 -11.81
CA GLU A 152 1.29 5.82 -12.13
C GLU A 152 1.95 4.62 -11.45
N PRO A 153 1.18 3.60 -11.04
CA PRO A 153 -0.28 3.49 -11.16
C PRO A 153 -1.07 4.22 -10.06
N GLY A 154 -0.39 4.82 -9.07
CA GLY A 154 -1.02 5.39 -7.87
C GLY A 154 -2.10 6.42 -8.15
N ARG A 155 -1.81 7.39 -9.03
CA ARG A 155 -2.73 8.49 -9.33
C ARG A 155 -4.02 8.04 -10.04
N ASN A 156 -4.04 6.86 -10.64
CA ASN A 156 -5.21 6.32 -11.33
C ASN A 156 -6.03 5.34 -10.48
N LEU A 157 -5.61 5.05 -9.25
CA LEU A 157 -6.38 4.24 -8.31
C LEU A 157 -7.72 4.90 -8.00
N LYS A 158 -8.78 4.09 -8.11
CA LYS A 158 -10.17 4.47 -7.87
C LYS A 158 -10.58 4.40 -6.41
N VAL A 159 -9.96 3.53 -5.64
CA VAL A 159 -10.25 3.35 -4.21
C VAL A 159 -8.94 3.25 -3.45
N ILE A 160 -8.76 4.13 -2.48
CA ILE A 160 -7.62 4.21 -1.59
C ILE A 160 -8.20 4.30 -0.18
N LEU A 161 -8.28 3.19 0.55
CA LEU A 161 -8.80 3.19 1.91
C LEU A 161 -7.76 2.68 2.90
N GLY A 162 -7.50 3.48 3.94
CA GLY A 162 -6.60 3.13 5.03
C GLY A 162 -6.27 4.33 5.92
N GLY A 163 -5.22 4.21 6.73
CA GLY A 163 -4.71 5.29 7.57
C GLY A 163 -3.58 6.09 6.92
N GLY A 164 -2.89 6.91 7.70
CA GLY A 164 -1.67 7.60 7.25
C GLY A 164 -1.88 9.02 6.70
N MET A 165 -2.92 9.72 7.17
CA MET A 165 -3.20 11.11 6.78
C MET A 165 -1.99 12.05 6.98
N ASN A 166 -1.16 11.83 8.01
CA ASN A 166 0.00 12.69 8.25
C ASN A 166 1.08 12.58 7.15
N GLN A 167 1.27 11.41 6.55
CA GLN A 167 2.19 11.23 5.41
C GLN A 167 1.77 12.07 4.19
N LEU A 168 0.47 12.34 4.07
CA LEU A 168 -0.12 13.20 3.05
C LEU A 168 -0.11 14.70 3.42
N GLY A 169 0.42 15.08 4.59
CA GLY A 169 0.44 16.46 5.06
C GLY A 169 -0.89 16.95 5.65
N VAL A 170 -1.76 16.03 6.07
CA VAL A 170 -2.98 16.36 6.83
C VAL A 170 -2.70 16.17 8.32
N PRO A 171 -2.85 17.22 9.15
CA PRO A 171 -2.67 17.11 10.59
C PRO A 171 -3.59 16.04 11.20
N VAL A 172 -3.04 15.24 12.12
CA VAL A 172 -3.79 14.25 12.91
C VAL A 172 -4.07 14.79 14.32
N LYS A 173 -4.98 14.15 15.06
CA LYS A 173 -5.35 14.63 16.40
C LYS A 173 -4.19 14.44 17.37
N GLN A 174 -4.14 15.28 18.40
CA GLN A 174 -3.16 15.14 19.46
C GLN A 174 -3.32 13.77 20.15
N GLY A 175 -2.22 13.01 20.25
CA GLY A 175 -2.21 11.65 20.79
C GLY A 175 -2.26 10.54 19.74
N ASP A 176 -2.57 10.87 18.47
CA ASP A 176 -2.48 9.90 17.38
C ASP A 176 -1.01 9.54 17.10
N TYR A 177 -0.75 8.28 16.73
CA TYR A 177 0.58 7.83 16.36
C TYR A 177 1.04 8.49 15.05
N VAL A 178 2.17 9.19 15.12
CA VAL A 178 2.81 9.87 13.97
C VAL A 178 4.09 9.14 13.59
N PHE A 179 4.09 8.49 12.41
CA PHE A 179 5.30 7.87 11.87
C PHE A 179 6.26 8.88 11.23
N CYS A 180 5.71 9.82 10.45
CA CYS A 180 6.44 10.93 9.85
C CYS A 180 5.50 12.08 9.52
N THR A 181 6.04 13.29 9.49
CA THR A 181 5.36 14.54 9.13
C THR A 181 6.09 15.15 7.95
N ARG A 182 5.38 15.83 7.05
CA ARG A 182 6.00 16.47 5.89
C ARG A 182 6.71 17.77 6.27
N ASP A 183 7.95 17.94 5.82
CA ASP A 183 8.75 19.16 6.03
C ASP A 183 8.63 20.12 4.83
N ASP A 184 8.26 19.58 3.67
CA ASP A 184 8.02 20.32 2.43
C ASP A 184 6.71 21.13 2.41
N LYS A 185 5.93 21.07 3.50
CA LYS A 185 4.66 21.80 3.69
C LYS A 185 3.59 21.49 2.63
N GLN A 186 3.72 20.39 1.89
CA GLN A 186 2.71 19.98 0.92
C GLN A 186 1.51 19.34 1.63
N ASN A 187 0.30 19.65 1.15
CA ASN A 187 -0.90 18.87 1.45
C ASN A 187 -1.28 18.07 0.20
N LEU A 188 -0.94 16.79 0.21
CA LEU A 188 -1.13 15.87 -0.92
C LEU A 188 -2.59 15.49 -1.12
N VAL A 189 -3.42 15.53 -0.07
CA VAL A 189 -4.88 15.37 -0.21
C VAL A 189 -5.46 16.52 -1.04
N GLU A 190 -5.11 17.76 -0.71
CA GLU A 190 -5.57 18.91 -1.49
C GLU A 190 -5.03 18.90 -2.91
N LYS A 191 -3.78 18.45 -3.11
CA LYS A 191 -3.22 18.24 -4.45
C LYS A 191 -3.99 17.17 -5.23
N TRP A 192 -4.34 16.06 -4.58
CA TRP A 192 -5.14 14.98 -5.16
C TRP A 192 -6.54 15.47 -5.56
N LYS A 193 -7.19 16.28 -4.73
CA LYS A 193 -8.50 16.89 -5.01
C LYS A 193 -8.47 17.84 -6.21
N LYS A 194 -7.48 18.74 -6.27
CA LYS A 194 -7.37 19.75 -7.35
C LYS A 194 -7.31 19.17 -8.75
N GLY A 195 -6.78 17.95 -8.90
CA GLY A 195 -6.66 17.27 -10.19
C GLY A 195 -7.89 16.47 -10.62
N ARG A 196 -8.95 16.41 -9.80
CA ARG A 196 -10.07 15.47 -10.00
C ARG A 196 -11.41 16.17 -10.03
N LYS A 197 -12.26 15.76 -10.97
CA LYS A 197 -13.70 16.05 -10.97
C LYS A 197 -14.39 14.79 -10.45
N ASN A 198 -15.44 14.94 -9.64
CA ASN A 198 -16.20 13.81 -9.09
C ASN A 198 -15.34 12.86 -8.26
N TYR A 199 -14.81 13.36 -7.14
CA TYR A 199 -14.14 12.54 -6.12
C TYR A 199 -14.95 12.53 -4.83
N LEU A 200 -14.68 11.54 -3.98
CA LEU A 200 -15.14 11.48 -2.61
C LEU A 200 -13.92 11.38 -1.69
N PHE A 201 -13.86 12.24 -0.68
CA PHE A 201 -12.85 12.15 0.38
C PHE A 201 -13.57 11.97 1.71
N VAL A 202 -13.22 10.92 2.45
CA VAL A 202 -13.83 10.58 3.75
C VAL A 202 -12.73 10.28 4.75
N ASN A 203 -12.86 10.78 5.97
CA ASN A 203 -11.82 10.60 7.01
C ASN A 203 -12.37 10.07 8.34
N THR A 204 -13.66 9.75 8.39
CA THR A 204 -14.29 9.06 9.52
C THR A 204 -15.14 7.89 9.03
N THR A 205 -15.42 6.94 9.93
CA THR A 205 -16.36 5.86 9.66
C THR A 205 -17.73 6.39 9.27
N GLN A 206 -18.19 7.46 9.92
CA GLN A 206 -19.51 8.03 9.64
C GLN A 206 -19.56 8.60 8.22
N ASP A 207 -18.55 9.40 7.82
CA ASP A 207 -18.49 9.96 6.46
C ASP A 207 -18.41 8.86 5.39
N LEU A 208 -17.71 7.77 5.67
CA LEU A 208 -17.65 6.61 4.79
C LEU A 208 -19.00 5.89 4.66
N MET A 209 -19.76 5.77 5.75
CA MET A 209 -21.08 5.12 5.75
C MET A 209 -22.15 6.02 5.11
N ASP A 210 -22.03 7.33 5.26
CA ASP A 210 -22.93 8.35 4.68
C ASP A 210 -22.54 8.74 3.25
N ALA A 211 -21.47 8.14 2.71
CA ALA A 211 -20.94 8.39 1.39
C ALA A 211 -21.98 8.18 0.29
N ASP A 212 -22.38 9.26 -0.38
CA ASP A 212 -23.25 9.18 -1.55
C ASP A 212 -22.44 8.80 -2.80
N LEU A 213 -22.42 7.51 -3.11
CA LEU A 213 -21.73 6.96 -4.27
C LEU A 213 -22.34 7.41 -5.61
N THR A 214 -23.53 8.02 -5.64
CA THR A 214 -24.10 8.56 -6.88
C THR A 214 -23.32 9.78 -7.39
N LYS A 215 -22.68 10.54 -6.48
CA LYS A 215 -21.84 11.70 -6.80
C LYS A 215 -20.56 11.34 -7.54
N VAL A 216 -20.22 10.06 -7.58
CA VAL A 216 -18.98 9.52 -8.16
C VAL A 216 -19.24 8.46 -9.24
N LYS A 217 -20.51 8.07 -9.49
CA LYS A 217 -20.93 7.02 -10.46
C LYS A 217 -20.88 7.41 -11.94
N ASN A 218 -20.94 8.70 -12.27
CA ASN A 218 -21.02 9.16 -13.67
C ASN A 218 -19.66 9.53 -14.29
N SER A 219 -18.56 9.07 -13.71
CA SER A 219 -17.23 9.32 -14.26
C SER A 219 -16.41 8.05 -14.31
N THR A 220 -15.53 7.96 -15.31
CA THR A 220 -14.46 6.97 -15.43
C THR A 220 -13.41 7.06 -14.30
N GLN A 221 -13.70 7.78 -13.22
CA GLN A 221 -12.82 8.11 -12.12
C GLN A 221 -13.61 8.16 -10.79
N LEU A 222 -14.27 7.06 -10.40
CA LEU A 222 -14.62 6.87 -8.98
C LEU A 222 -13.32 6.97 -8.19
N ASN A 223 -13.19 7.91 -7.27
CA ASN A 223 -11.97 8.15 -6.52
C ASN A 223 -12.37 8.34 -5.06
N ILE A 224 -12.21 7.31 -4.23
CA ILE A 224 -12.45 7.34 -2.79
C ILE A 224 -11.10 7.35 -2.09
N MET A 225 -10.83 8.38 -1.29
CA MET A 225 -9.66 8.49 -0.42
C MET A 225 -10.10 8.75 1.02
#